data_AF-I4BTI5-F1
#
_entry.id   AF-I4BTI5-F1
#
_cell.length_a   1.000
_cell.length_b   1.000
_cell.length_c   1.000
_cell.angle_alpha   90.00
_cell.angle_beta   90.00
_cell.angle_gamma   90.00
#
_symmetry.space_group_name_H-M   'P 1'
#
loop_
_entity.id
_entity.type
_entity.pdbx_description
1 polymer ?
#
loop_
_entity_poly.entity_id
_entity_poly.type
_entity_poly.pdbx_seq_one_letter_code
_entity_poly.pdbx_strand_id
1 'polypeptide(L)'
;MLEIEALETEVWKAFDGWLLIFNDTLELAAAVPHAFRYVVDSVDEADWAHINGVLGIIAGKTYDACKNVIVQEHRTLYVLSLLASWGAFEAFIEEATKAALRAEPALLAKPEFAKTTRKVAERNLSPADSQKEIIDKIVNGQRGRLTEGGDGKYEEQLRLADLGGQVPIDLAKALMEAQQVRNVWAHNSGQADQDLIDQAPGLQISIGETVKIDSLMIAKYILAQNTYATIVLNRFRTKHGLPPMECHQNGNMFMTSFNSLYPNAVSPYELQERVKAERGQK
;
A
#
# COMPACT_ATOMS: atom_id res chain seq x y z
N MET A 1 25.30 7.14 -9.37
CA MET A 1 23.98 7.76 -9.50
C MET A 1 23.95 8.92 -8.54
N LEU A 2 23.79 10.14 -9.02
CA LEU A 2 23.61 11.30 -8.14
C LEU A 2 22.28 11.17 -7.38
N GLU A 3 22.16 11.76 -6.19
CA GLU A 3 20.92 11.68 -5.38
C GLU A 3 19.71 12.25 -6.14
N ILE A 4 19.95 13.25 -7.01
CA ILE A 4 18.97 13.80 -7.94
C ILE A 4 18.49 12.77 -8.97
N GLU A 5 19.41 11.99 -9.57
CA GLU A 5 19.06 10.96 -10.55
C GLU A 5 18.21 9.86 -9.90
N ALA A 6 18.44 9.59 -8.61
CA ALA A 6 17.68 8.61 -7.84
C ALA A 6 16.23 9.02 -7.58
N LEU A 7 16.00 10.31 -7.26
CA LEU A 7 14.66 10.87 -7.08
C LEU A 7 13.87 10.95 -8.39
N GLU A 8 14.56 10.97 -9.52
CA GLU A 8 13.93 10.97 -10.85
C GLU A 8 13.66 9.55 -11.38
N THR A 9 14.03 8.51 -10.62
CA THR A 9 13.76 7.13 -11.02
C THR A 9 12.27 6.82 -11.05
N GLU A 10 11.88 5.92 -11.95
CA GLU A 10 10.51 5.40 -12.00
C GLU A 10 10.11 4.67 -10.70
N VAL A 11 11.07 4.18 -9.91
CA VAL A 11 10.81 3.55 -8.60
C VAL A 11 10.36 4.61 -7.60
N TRP A 12 11.03 5.77 -7.60
CA TRP A 12 10.61 6.91 -6.78
C TRP A 12 9.23 7.41 -7.19
N LYS A 13 8.95 7.51 -8.50
CA LYS A 13 7.60 7.89 -8.99
C LYS A 13 6.52 6.90 -8.56
N ALA A 14 6.81 5.60 -8.56
CA ALA A 14 5.88 4.59 -8.04
C ALA A 14 5.62 4.80 -6.54
N PHE A 15 6.66 5.13 -5.76
CA PHE A 15 6.53 5.44 -4.34
C PHE A 15 5.75 6.74 -4.08
N ASP A 16 6.00 7.80 -4.85
CA ASP A 16 5.24 9.05 -4.76
C ASP A 16 3.77 8.83 -5.13
N GLY A 17 3.48 8.03 -6.16
CA GLY A 17 2.12 7.64 -6.51
C GLY A 17 1.42 6.87 -5.40
N TRP A 18 2.13 5.96 -4.73
CA TRP A 18 1.66 5.30 -3.53
C TRP A 18 1.35 6.28 -2.40
N LEU A 19 2.30 7.17 -2.08
CA LEU A 19 2.13 8.17 -1.02
C LEU A 19 0.96 9.10 -1.29
N LEU A 20 0.74 9.50 -2.54
CA LEU A 20 -0.39 10.33 -2.93
C LEU A 20 -1.71 9.63 -2.64
N ILE A 21 -1.93 8.43 -3.18
CA ILE A 21 -3.17 7.67 -2.98
C ILE A 21 -3.38 7.31 -1.51
N PHE A 22 -2.28 6.99 -0.81
CA PHE A 22 -2.28 6.72 0.62
C PHE A 22 -2.75 7.95 1.41
N ASN A 23 -2.18 9.13 1.15
CA ASN A 23 -2.55 10.37 1.82
C ASN A 23 -3.99 10.76 1.49
N ASP A 24 -4.42 10.66 0.24
CA ASP A 24 -5.82 10.90 -0.16
C ASP A 24 -6.79 9.98 0.59
N THR A 25 -6.40 8.71 0.79
CA THR A 25 -7.20 7.74 1.55
C THR A 25 -7.28 8.14 3.04
N LEU A 26 -6.19 8.64 3.62
CA LEU A 26 -6.16 9.12 5.00
C LEU A 26 -6.96 10.41 5.18
N GLU A 27 -6.82 11.37 4.28
CA GLU A 27 -7.58 12.61 4.29
C GLU A 27 -9.07 12.34 4.18
N LEU A 28 -9.48 11.45 3.27
CA LEU A 28 -10.87 11.02 3.15
C LEU A 28 -11.36 10.33 4.43
N ALA A 29 -10.55 9.43 4.99
CA ALA A 29 -10.89 8.75 6.24
C ALA A 29 -11.01 9.71 7.43
N ALA A 30 -10.25 10.80 7.44
CA ALA A 30 -10.31 11.83 8.47
C ALA A 30 -11.48 12.80 8.28
N ALA A 31 -11.81 13.17 7.04
CA ALA A 31 -12.86 14.14 6.73
C ALA A 31 -14.27 13.56 6.79
N VAL A 32 -14.44 12.29 6.40
CA VAL A 32 -15.76 11.64 6.31
C VAL A 32 -16.51 11.59 7.66
N PRO A 33 -15.88 11.30 8.81
CA PRO A 33 -16.54 11.37 10.11
C PRO A 33 -17.15 12.76 10.40
N HIS A 34 -16.44 13.83 10.05
CA HIS A 34 -16.94 15.20 10.20
C HIS A 34 -18.11 15.49 9.26
N ALA A 35 -18.04 15.03 8.01
CA ALA A 35 -19.13 15.20 7.05
C ALA A 35 -20.41 14.46 7.49
N PHE A 36 -20.29 13.23 8.00
CA PHE A 36 -21.44 12.50 8.55
C PHE A 36 -22.01 13.18 9.78
N ARG A 37 -21.14 13.69 10.66
CA ARG A 37 -21.57 14.43 11.85
C ARG A 37 -22.31 15.70 11.47
N TYR A 38 -21.79 16.46 10.50
CA TYR A 38 -22.46 17.64 9.95
C TYR A 38 -23.86 17.32 9.46
N VAL A 39 -24.04 16.29 8.61
CA VAL A 39 -25.37 15.88 8.12
C VAL A 39 -26.34 15.54 9.27
N VAL A 40 -25.84 14.86 10.31
CA VAL A 40 -26.68 14.46 11.46
C VAL A 40 -27.03 15.65 12.35
N ASP A 41 -26.10 16.57 12.57
CA ASP A 41 -26.31 17.76 13.40
C ASP A 41 -27.15 18.82 12.66
N SER A 42 -27.08 18.90 11.33
CA SER A 42 -27.84 19.86 10.52
C SER A 42 -29.35 19.63 10.54
N VAL A 43 -29.85 18.45 10.92
CA VAL A 43 -31.30 18.16 10.84
C VAL A 43 -32.17 19.00 11.75
N ASP A 44 -31.56 19.59 12.79
CA ASP A 44 -32.22 20.48 13.73
C ASP A 44 -32.14 21.96 13.29
N GLU A 45 -31.46 22.27 12.18
CA GLU A 45 -31.34 23.60 11.62
C GLU A 45 -32.49 23.94 10.65
N ALA A 46 -32.92 25.20 10.64
CA ALA A 46 -34.01 25.68 9.79
C ALA A 46 -33.77 25.43 8.29
N ASP A 47 -32.50 25.42 7.87
CA ASP A 47 -32.08 25.20 6.49
C ASP A 47 -32.22 23.73 6.04
N TRP A 48 -32.27 22.77 6.97
CA TRP A 48 -32.49 21.36 6.62
C TRP A 48 -33.91 21.09 6.13
N ALA A 49 -34.89 21.87 6.58
CA ALA A 49 -36.26 21.79 6.03
C ALA A 49 -36.28 22.09 4.52
N HIS A 50 -35.41 22.97 4.04
CA HIS A 50 -35.24 23.27 2.62
C HIS A 50 -34.58 22.08 1.88
N ILE A 51 -33.52 21.51 2.43
CA ILE A 51 -32.83 20.33 1.87
C ILE A 51 -33.78 19.12 1.80
N ASN A 52 -34.56 18.88 2.86
CA ASN A 52 -35.60 17.85 2.88
C ASN A 52 -36.72 18.14 1.86
N GLY A 53 -37.06 19.40 1.64
CA GLY A 53 -38.01 19.81 0.61
C GLY A 53 -37.52 19.53 -0.81
N VAL A 54 -36.21 19.63 -1.05
CA VAL A 54 -35.59 19.39 -2.37
C VAL A 54 -35.29 17.91 -2.61
N LEU A 55 -34.80 17.19 -1.61
CA LEU A 55 -34.35 15.79 -1.74
C LEU A 55 -35.40 14.76 -1.32
N GLY A 56 -36.44 15.16 -0.57
CA GLY A 56 -37.55 14.31 -0.14
C GLY A 56 -37.08 13.05 0.59
N ILE A 57 -37.57 11.88 0.16
CA ILE A 57 -37.26 10.56 0.75
C ILE A 57 -35.75 10.27 0.79
N ILE A 58 -34.96 10.87 -0.11
CA ILE A 58 -33.51 10.66 -0.18
C ILE A 58 -32.80 11.27 1.02
N ALA A 59 -33.21 12.45 1.49
CA ALA A 59 -32.57 13.10 2.64
C ALA A 59 -32.76 12.32 3.95
N GLY A 60 -33.95 11.75 4.18
CA GLY A 60 -34.19 10.87 5.33
C GLY A 60 -33.31 9.61 5.31
N LYS A 61 -33.19 8.96 4.14
CA LYS A 61 -32.31 7.78 3.99
C LYS A 61 -30.84 8.11 4.19
N THR A 62 -30.39 9.28 3.71
CA THR A 62 -29.02 9.75 3.92
C THR A 62 -28.75 10.03 5.40
N TYR A 63 -29.69 10.68 6.11
CA TYR A 63 -29.58 10.89 7.56
C TYR A 63 -29.46 9.56 8.31
N ASP A 64 -30.35 8.60 8.05
CA ASP A 64 -30.32 7.30 8.71
C ASP A 64 -29.01 6.55 8.42
N ALA A 65 -28.50 6.64 7.19
CA ALA A 65 -27.21 6.09 6.83
C ALA A 65 -26.06 6.74 7.61
N CYS A 66 -25.97 8.08 7.63
CA CYS A 66 -24.93 8.80 8.37
C CYS A 66 -24.99 8.51 9.88
N LYS A 67 -26.19 8.52 10.47
CA LYS A 67 -26.41 8.18 11.88
C LYS A 67 -25.97 6.75 12.18
N ASN A 68 -26.34 5.79 11.34
CA ASN A 68 -25.92 4.40 11.49
C ASN A 68 -24.39 4.25 11.41
N VAL A 69 -23.73 4.97 10.50
CA VAL A 69 -22.26 4.94 10.41
C VAL A 69 -21.60 5.51 11.66
N ILE A 70 -22.11 6.62 12.22
CA ILE A 70 -21.62 7.17 13.49
C ILE A 70 -21.84 6.18 14.64
N VAL A 71 -23.03 5.59 14.75
CA VAL A 71 -23.37 4.58 15.78
C VAL A 71 -22.48 3.34 15.65
N GLN A 72 -22.10 2.97 14.43
CA GLN A 72 -21.18 1.89 14.14
C GLN A 72 -19.71 2.32 14.20
N GLU A 73 -19.40 3.50 14.73
CA GLU A 73 -18.02 4.00 14.91
C GLU A 73 -17.22 3.98 13.61
N HIS A 74 -17.85 4.31 12.48
CA HIS A 74 -17.22 4.40 11.17
C HIS A 74 -16.61 3.10 10.63
N ARG A 75 -17.05 1.92 11.09
CA ARG A 75 -16.55 0.61 10.62
C ARG A 75 -16.48 0.47 9.10
N THR A 76 -17.54 0.84 8.38
CA THR A 76 -17.56 0.78 6.91
C THR A 76 -16.47 1.64 6.28
N LEU A 77 -16.18 2.81 6.88
CA LEU A 77 -15.11 3.68 6.41
C LEU A 77 -13.75 2.99 6.57
N TYR A 78 -13.48 2.37 7.72
CA TYR A 78 -12.22 1.65 7.95
C TYR A 78 -12.04 0.46 7.00
N VAL A 79 -13.12 -0.26 6.69
CA VAL A 79 -13.10 -1.32 5.66
C VAL A 79 -12.73 -0.74 4.30
N LEU A 80 -13.41 0.32 3.86
CA LEU A 80 -13.15 0.95 2.56
C LEU A 80 -11.71 1.50 2.49
N SER A 81 -11.21 2.10 3.57
CA SER A 81 -9.83 2.56 3.67
C SER A 81 -8.83 1.41 3.57
N LEU A 82 -9.11 0.25 4.19
CA LEU A 82 -8.28 -0.94 4.06
C LEU A 82 -8.28 -1.47 2.61
N LEU A 83 -9.45 -1.57 1.97
CA LEU A 83 -9.57 -2.05 0.60
C LEU A 83 -8.81 -1.13 -0.37
N ALA A 84 -8.97 0.19 -0.23
CA ALA A 84 -8.32 1.18 -1.08
C ALA A 84 -6.79 1.19 -0.88
N SER A 85 -6.34 1.27 0.37
CA SER A 85 -4.90 1.25 0.69
C SER A 85 -4.24 -0.06 0.26
N TRP A 86 -4.88 -1.21 0.45
CA TRP A 86 -4.34 -2.50 0.00
C TRP A 86 -4.19 -2.57 -1.52
N GLY A 87 -5.19 -2.09 -2.27
CA GLY A 87 -5.11 -2.06 -3.74
C GLY A 87 -3.98 -1.15 -4.23
N ALA A 88 -3.82 0.01 -3.63
CA ALA A 88 -2.72 0.93 -3.94
C ALA A 88 -1.34 0.34 -3.54
N PHE A 89 -1.28 -0.41 -2.44
CA PHE A 89 -0.08 -1.10 -2.00
C PHE A 89 0.34 -2.21 -2.97
N GLU A 90 -0.61 -3.02 -3.46
CA GLU A 90 -0.34 -4.04 -4.49
C GLU A 90 0.19 -3.39 -5.79
N ALA A 91 -0.45 -2.31 -6.23
CA ALA A 91 -0.01 -1.55 -7.40
C ALA A 91 1.40 -0.96 -7.23
N PHE A 92 1.74 -0.49 -6.02
CA PHE A 92 3.08 -0.01 -5.70
C PHE A 92 4.15 -1.09 -5.87
N ILE A 93 3.94 -2.28 -5.29
CA ILE A 93 4.91 -3.39 -5.40
C ILE A 93 5.13 -3.77 -6.87
N GLU A 94 4.05 -3.79 -7.65
CA GLU A 94 4.09 -4.04 -9.08
C GLU A 94 4.91 -2.98 -9.83
N GLU A 95 4.57 -1.71 -9.67
CA GLU A 95 5.25 -0.64 -10.38
C GLU A 95 6.69 -0.45 -9.92
N ALA A 96 7.00 -0.63 -8.64
CA ALA A 96 8.37 -0.61 -8.11
C ALA A 96 9.23 -1.72 -8.75
N THR A 97 8.69 -2.94 -8.86
CA THR A 97 9.37 -4.06 -9.52
C THR A 97 9.63 -3.77 -11.00
N LYS A 98 8.61 -3.31 -11.74
CA LYS A 98 8.75 -2.96 -13.15
C LYS A 98 9.73 -1.81 -13.37
N ALA A 99 9.67 -0.80 -12.52
CA ALA A 99 10.56 0.35 -12.57
C ALA A 99 12.03 -0.06 -12.35
N ALA A 100 12.29 -0.94 -11.37
CA ALA A 100 13.63 -1.46 -11.13
C ALA A 100 14.16 -2.32 -12.31
N LEU A 101 13.31 -3.16 -12.91
CA LEU A 101 13.67 -3.92 -14.12
C LEU A 101 13.94 -3.02 -15.34
N ARG A 102 13.25 -1.88 -15.46
CA ARG A 102 13.52 -0.87 -16.50
C ARG A 102 14.85 -0.15 -16.25
N ALA A 103 15.15 0.18 -15.00
CA ALA A 103 16.39 0.83 -14.60
C ALA A 103 17.63 -0.06 -14.84
N GLU A 104 17.47 -1.38 -14.75
CA GLU A 104 18.55 -2.35 -14.95
C GLU A 104 18.18 -3.42 -16.01
N PRO A 105 18.24 -3.08 -17.31
CA PRO A 105 17.86 -4.01 -18.39
C PRO A 105 18.67 -5.31 -18.40
N ALA A 106 19.88 -5.30 -17.82
CA ALA A 106 20.71 -6.49 -17.68
C ALA A 106 20.04 -7.61 -16.86
N LEU A 107 19.12 -7.27 -15.94
CA LEU A 107 18.34 -8.25 -15.18
C LEU A 107 17.43 -9.10 -16.09
N LEU A 108 17.05 -8.59 -17.26
CA LEU A 108 16.24 -9.34 -18.24
C LEU A 108 17.00 -10.51 -18.89
N ALA A 109 18.32 -10.59 -18.68
CA ALA A 109 19.14 -11.72 -19.12
C ALA A 109 19.08 -12.93 -18.19
N LYS A 110 18.40 -12.84 -17.03
CA LYS A 110 18.24 -13.98 -16.11
C LYS A 110 17.58 -15.19 -16.82
N PRO A 111 18.04 -16.44 -16.56
CA PRO A 111 17.53 -17.63 -17.25
C PRO A 111 16.01 -17.83 -17.13
N GLU A 112 15.43 -17.46 -15.99
CA GLU A 112 13.99 -17.54 -15.72
C GLU A 112 13.14 -16.68 -16.68
N PHE A 113 13.72 -15.65 -17.29
CA PHE A 113 13.03 -14.77 -18.26
C PHE A 113 13.14 -15.25 -19.70
N ALA A 114 14.05 -16.18 -20.01
CA ALA A 114 14.37 -16.59 -21.38
C ALA A 114 13.15 -17.12 -22.16
N LYS A 115 12.17 -17.73 -21.48
CA LYS A 115 10.92 -18.18 -22.12
C LYS A 115 10.06 -17.00 -22.56
N THR A 116 9.88 -16.01 -21.69
CA THR A 116 9.06 -14.82 -21.98
C THR A 116 9.73 -13.94 -23.04
N THR A 117 11.05 -13.72 -22.91
CA THR A 117 11.84 -12.96 -23.88
C THR A 117 11.74 -13.53 -25.30
N ARG A 118 11.88 -14.86 -25.46
CA ARG A 118 11.72 -15.52 -26.78
C ARG A 118 10.33 -15.30 -27.39
N LYS A 119 9.28 -15.47 -26.59
CA LYS A 119 7.89 -15.26 -27.05
C LYS A 119 7.60 -13.82 -27.47
N VAL A 120 8.23 -12.84 -26.82
CA VAL A 120 8.04 -11.43 -27.19
C VAL A 120 8.84 -11.07 -28.43
N ALA A 121 10.04 -11.63 -28.62
CA ALA A 121 10.86 -11.42 -29.81
C ALA A 121 10.14 -11.82 -31.12
N GLU A 122 9.24 -12.82 -31.06
CA GLU A 122 8.41 -13.26 -32.20
C GLU A 122 7.36 -12.23 -32.66
N ARG A 123 7.11 -11.16 -31.88
CA ARG A 123 6.03 -10.18 -32.13
C ARG A 123 6.43 -8.97 -32.97
N ASN A 124 7.68 -8.88 -33.43
CA ASN A 124 8.21 -7.76 -34.23
C ASN A 124 7.94 -6.36 -33.62
N LEU A 125 8.05 -6.25 -32.29
CA LEU A 125 7.89 -4.99 -31.58
C LEU A 125 9.18 -4.15 -31.66
N SER A 126 9.08 -2.85 -31.39
CA SER A 126 10.26 -2.01 -31.17
C SER A 126 11.08 -2.53 -29.97
N PRO A 127 12.38 -2.21 -29.85
CA PRO A 127 13.16 -2.62 -28.67
C PRO A 127 12.55 -2.15 -27.35
N ALA A 128 12.04 -0.91 -27.30
CA ALA A 128 11.40 -0.35 -26.12
C ALA A 128 10.07 -1.05 -25.78
N ASP A 129 9.22 -1.30 -26.78
CA ASP A 129 7.94 -2.00 -26.57
C ASP A 129 8.16 -3.48 -26.21
N SER A 130 9.19 -4.11 -26.79
CA SER A 130 9.60 -5.48 -26.44
C SER A 130 10.01 -5.55 -24.97
N GLN A 131 10.84 -4.62 -24.51
CA GLN A 131 11.28 -4.57 -23.12
C GLN A 131 10.10 -4.39 -22.17
N LYS A 132 9.21 -3.44 -22.46
CA LYS A 132 8.00 -3.19 -21.67
C LYS A 132 7.11 -4.43 -21.59
N GLU A 133 6.82 -5.06 -22.73
CA GLU A 133 5.99 -6.26 -22.81
C GLU A 133 6.61 -7.46 -22.07
N ILE A 134 7.94 -7.62 -22.13
CA ILE A 134 8.65 -8.66 -21.37
C ILE A 134 8.46 -8.44 -19.87
N ILE A 135 8.70 -7.21 -19.40
CA ILE A 135 8.57 -6.82 -17.99
C ILE A 135 7.12 -7.05 -17.51
N ASP A 136 6.14 -6.53 -18.25
CA ASP A 136 4.72 -6.67 -17.89
C ASP A 136 4.31 -8.15 -17.80
N LYS A 137 4.72 -9.00 -18.74
CA LYS A 137 4.41 -10.43 -18.70
C LYS A 137 5.08 -11.18 -17.56
N ILE A 138 6.32 -10.83 -17.23
CA ILE A 138 7.06 -11.47 -16.13
C ILE A 138 6.43 -11.11 -14.79
N VAL A 139 6.16 -9.82 -14.58
CA VAL A 139 5.65 -9.30 -13.31
C VAL A 139 4.19 -9.72 -13.12
N ASN A 140 3.33 -9.53 -14.13
CA ASN A 140 1.91 -9.92 -14.04
C ASN A 140 1.69 -11.44 -14.04
N GLY A 141 2.72 -12.18 -14.44
CA GLY A 141 2.75 -13.64 -14.37
C GLY A 141 2.97 -14.17 -12.95
N GLN A 142 3.47 -13.33 -12.02
CA GLN A 142 3.65 -13.73 -10.63
C GLN A 142 2.31 -13.88 -9.94
N ARG A 143 2.07 -15.08 -9.43
CA ARG A 143 0.89 -15.40 -8.65
C ARG A 143 1.35 -16.19 -7.45
N GLY A 144 0.86 -15.81 -6.28
CA GLY A 144 1.20 -16.47 -5.04
C GLY A 144 0.32 -15.96 -3.91
N ARG A 145 0.49 -16.54 -2.74
CA ARG A 145 -0.10 -16.06 -1.48
C ARG A 145 0.98 -15.35 -0.67
N LEU A 146 0.57 -14.50 0.28
CA LEU A 146 1.49 -14.15 1.35
C LEU A 146 1.78 -15.40 2.18
N THR A 147 2.92 -15.38 2.84
CA THR A 147 3.34 -16.41 3.81
C THR A 147 3.49 -15.75 5.18
N GLU A 148 3.38 -16.53 6.25
CA GLU A 148 3.54 -16.01 7.61
C GLU A 148 4.93 -15.41 7.86
N GLY A 149 5.94 -15.88 7.13
CA GLY A 149 7.32 -15.36 7.19
C GLY A 149 7.52 -14.05 6.43
N GLY A 150 6.51 -13.54 5.74
CA GLY A 150 6.62 -12.36 4.88
C GLY A 150 7.34 -12.62 3.56
N ASP A 151 7.81 -13.85 3.32
CA ASP A 151 8.56 -14.31 2.15
C ASP A 151 7.70 -14.79 0.97
N GLY A 152 6.45 -14.33 0.89
CA GLY A 152 5.46 -14.76 -0.10
C GLY A 152 5.46 -13.95 -1.40
N LYS A 153 4.28 -13.82 -2.02
CA LYS A 153 4.10 -13.28 -3.39
C LYS A 153 4.82 -11.96 -3.69
N TYR A 154 4.85 -11.03 -2.74
CA TYR A 154 5.48 -9.73 -2.96
C TYR A 154 7.01 -9.83 -2.97
N GLU A 155 7.59 -10.61 -2.06
CA GLU A 155 9.02 -10.85 -2.05
C GLU A 155 9.47 -11.66 -3.28
N GLU A 156 8.68 -12.65 -3.71
CA GLU A 156 8.90 -13.35 -4.98
C GLU A 156 8.94 -12.40 -6.17
N GLN A 157 7.98 -11.49 -6.24
CA GLN A 157 7.90 -10.48 -7.29
C GLN A 157 9.09 -9.50 -7.24
N LEU A 158 9.46 -9.03 -6.05
CA LEU A 158 10.60 -8.12 -5.86
C LEU A 158 11.95 -8.79 -6.18
N ARG A 159 12.11 -10.09 -5.93
CA ARG A 159 13.32 -10.87 -6.29
C ARG A 159 13.62 -10.84 -7.78
N LEU A 160 12.60 -10.68 -8.64
CA LEU A 160 12.79 -10.51 -10.07
C LEU A 160 13.75 -9.35 -10.38
N ALA A 161 13.63 -8.27 -9.61
CA ALA A 161 14.43 -7.04 -9.73
C ALA A 161 15.62 -6.97 -8.73
N ASP A 162 15.94 -8.07 -8.04
CA ASP A 162 16.90 -8.11 -6.92
C ASP A 162 16.55 -7.13 -5.78
N LEU A 163 15.25 -6.88 -5.57
CA LEU A 163 14.72 -6.07 -4.47
C LEU A 163 14.06 -6.91 -3.38
N GLY A 164 14.07 -8.24 -3.50
CA GLY A 164 13.58 -9.14 -2.47
C GLY A 164 14.53 -9.22 -1.28
N GLY A 165 14.01 -9.56 -0.10
CA GLY A 165 14.83 -9.67 1.10
C GLY A 165 14.02 -10.08 2.33
N GLN A 166 14.67 -9.96 3.48
CA GLN A 166 14.04 -10.27 4.76
C GLN A 166 12.97 -9.23 5.11
N VAL A 167 11.85 -9.71 5.65
CA VAL A 167 10.78 -8.90 6.23
C VAL A 167 10.78 -9.16 7.73
N PRO A 168 10.72 -8.11 8.59
CA PRO A 168 10.57 -8.33 10.01
C PRO A 168 9.28 -9.09 10.34
N ILE A 169 9.36 -10.03 11.28
CA ILE A 169 8.28 -11.00 11.53
C ILE A 169 7.00 -10.34 12.07
N ASP A 170 7.13 -9.29 12.87
CA ASP A 170 6.03 -8.47 13.37
C ASP A 170 5.31 -7.75 12.23
N LEU A 171 6.07 -7.18 11.31
CA LEU A 171 5.56 -6.54 10.10
C LEU A 171 4.87 -7.54 9.17
N ALA A 172 5.50 -8.69 8.93
CA ALA A 172 4.95 -9.77 8.11
C ALA A 172 3.60 -10.26 8.64
N LYS A 173 3.49 -10.46 9.96
CA LYS A 173 2.23 -10.83 10.62
C LYS A 173 1.16 -9.75 10.46
N ALA A 174 1.50 -8.47 10.61
CA ALA A 174 0.55 -7.38 10.43
C ALA A 174 0.04 -7.28 8.98
N LEU A 175 0.92 -7.49 7.99
CA LEU A 175 0.54 -7.55 6.57
C LEU A 175 -0.34 -8.76 6.25
N MET A 176 -0.03 -9.93 6.82
CA MET A 176 -0.85 -11.13 6.68
C MET A 176 -2.25 -10.90 7.23
N GLU A 177 -2.34 -10.37 8.45
CA GLU A 177 -3.61 -10.04 9.12
C GLU A 177 -4.43 -9.06 8.27
N ALA A 178 -3.81 -7.98 7.78
CA ALA A 178 -4.43 -7.01 6.88
C ALA A 178 -4.98 -7.67 5.60
N GLN A 179 -4.20 -8.57 4.97
CA GLN A 179 -4.62 -9.29 3.78
C GLN A 179 -5.85 -10.16 4.05
N GLN A 180 -5.85 -10.94 5.13
CA GLN A 180 -6.97 -11.83 5.44
C GLN A 180 -8.24 -11.04 5.73
N VAL A 181 -8.14 -9.97 6.54
CA VAL A 181 -9.27 -9.07 6.80
C VAL A 181 -9.80 -8.46 5.50
N ARG A 182 -8.92 -7.98 4.62
CA ARG A 182 -9.31 -7.47 3.30
C ARG A 182 -10.01 -8.54 2.46
N ASN A 183 -9.51 -9.77 2.46
CA ASN A 183 -10.07 -10.86 1.66
C ASN A 183 -11.49 -11.22 2.09
N VAL A 184 -11.74 -11.39 3.39
CA VAL A 184 -13.10 -11.71 3.86
C VAL A 184 -14.08 -10.56 3.62
N TRP A 185 -13.64 -9.31 3.72
CA TRP A 185 -14.48 -8.16 3.38
C TRP A 185 -14.77 -8.06 1.88
N ALA A 186 -13.78 -8.34 1.02
CA ALA A 186 -13.93 -8.29 -0.43
C ALA A 186 -14.74 -9.47 -1.00
N HIS A 187 -14.67 -10.65 -0.37
CA HIS A 187 -15.15 -11.90 -0.97
C HIS A 187 -16.17 -12.67 -0.13
N ASN A 188 -16.26 -12.40 1.17
CA ASN A 188 -17.15 -13.12 2.10
C ASN A 188 -18.03 -12.20 2.96
N SER A 189 -18.33 -10.99 2.46
CA SER A 189 -19.16 -9.98 3.16
C SER A 189 -18.70 -9.70 4.60
N GLY A 190 -17.40 -9.79 4.86
CA GLY A 190 -16.80 -9.57 6.18
C GLY A 190 -16.95 -10.74 7.16
N GLN A 191 -17.49 -11.90 6.75
CA GLN A 191 -17.58 -13.08 7.61
C GLN A 191 -16.24 -13.82 7.65
N ALA A 192 -15.79 -14.15 8.86
CA ALA A 192 -14.58 -14.93 9.07
C ALA A 192 -14.74 -16.35 8.49
N ASP A 193 -13.76 -16.78 7.71
CA ASP A 193 -13.63 -18.13 7.18
C ASP A 193 -12.46 -18.87 7.84
N GLN A 194 -12.27 -20.15 7.48
CA GLN A 194 -11.17 -20.96 8.02
C GLN A 194 -9.80 -20.35 7.69
N ASP A 195 -9.63 -19.83 6.47
CA ASP A 195 -8.37 -19.25 5.99
C ASP A 195 -7.94 -18.05 6.85
N LEU A 196 -8.88 -17.19 7.24
CA LEU A 196 -8.62 -16.05 8.15
C LEU A 196 -8.20 -16.53 9.54
N ILE A 197 -8.88 -17.53 10.11
CA ILE A 197 -8.53 -18.04 11.45
C ILE A 197 -7.13 -18.63 11.45
N ASP A 198 -6.79 -19.41 10.42
CA ASP A 198 -5.51 -20.10 10.32
C ASP A 198 -4.35 -19.11 10.13
N GLN A 199 -4.51 -18.10 9.26
CA GLN A 199 -3.44 -17.17 8.89
C GLN A 199 -3.38 -15.91 9.77
N ALA A 200 -4.46 -15.58 10.47
CA ALA A 200 -4.55 -14.41 11.35
C ALA A 200 -5.08 -14.76 12.76
N PRO A 201 -4.46 -15.72 13.47
CA PRO A 201 -4.95 -16.21 14.76
C PRO A 201 -4.97 -15.12 15.85
N GLY A 202 -4.19 -14.05 15.68
CA GLY A 202 -4.16 -12.91 16.59
C GLY A 202 -5.48 -12.12 16.68
N LEU A 203 -6.39 -12.30 15.72
CA LEU A 203 -7.69 -11.62 15.72
C LEU A 203 -8.68 -12.20 16.74
N GLN A 204 -8.52 -13.46 17.15
CA GLN A 204 -9.40 -14.12 18.14
C GLN A 204 -10.90 -14.12 17.75
N ILE A 205 -11.19 -14.25 16.45
CA ILE A 205 -12.56 -14.26 15.88
C ILE A 205 -13.00 -15.71 15.65
N SER A 206 -14.31 -16.00 15.65
CA SER A 206 -14.85 -17.33 15.30
C SER A 206 -15.32 -17.42 13.84
N ILE A 207 -15.30 -18.60 13.23
CA ILE A 207 -15.83 -18.82 11.87
C ILE A 207 -17.30 -18.38 11.78
N GLY A 208 -17.64 -17.61 10.74
CA GLY A 208 -18.96 -17.03 10.50
C GLY A 208 -19.21 -15.71 11.23
N GLU A 209 -18.38 -15.33 12.19
CA GLU A 209 -18.49 -14.02 12.85
C GLU A 209 -18.07 -12.89 11.90
N THR A 210 -18.76 -11.75 11.98
CA THR A 210 -18.39 -10.56 11.20
C THR A 210 -17.15 -9.90 11.79
N VAL A 211 -16.09 -9.79 10.98
CA VAL A 211 -14.84 -9.12 11.34
C VAL A 211 -15.07 -7.62 11.49
N LYS A 212 -14.95 -7.11 12.72
CA LYS A 212 -15.03 -5.67 13.01
C LYS A 212 -13.65 -5.05 12.88
N ILE A 213 -13.54 -3.98 12.10
CA ILE A 213 -12.32 -3.16 12.01
C ILE A 213 -12.54 -1.90 12.81
N ASP A 214 -11.64 -1.61 13.75
CA ASP A 214 -11.60 -0.37 14.50
C ASP A 214 -10.47 0.55 14.04
N SER A 215 -10.35 1.72 14.67
CA SER A 215 -9.34 2.72 14.36
C SER A 215 -7.90 2.25 14.63
N LEU A 216 -7.69 1.38 15.61
CA LEU A 216 -6.36 0.86 15.95
C LEU A 216 -5.90 -0.20 14.94
N MET A 217 -6.81 -1.09 14.54
CA MET A 217 -6.56 -2.10 13.51
C MET A 217 -6.21 -1.44 12.17
N ILE A 218 -7.01 -0.46 11.73
CA ILE A 218 -6.73 0.21 10.46
C ILE A 218 -5.41 0.99 10.51
N ALA A 219 -5.11 1.68 11.61
CA ALA A 219 -3.84 2.39 11.80
C ALA A 219 -2.65 1.42 11.73
N LYS A 220 -2.73 0.28 12.41
CA LYS A 220 -1.71 -0.80 12.36
C LYS A 220 -1.49 -1.28 10.92
N TYR A 221 -2.55 -1.57 10.16
CA TYR A 221 -2.42 -2.11 8.80
C TYR A 221 -1.86 -1.10 7.81
N ILE A 222 -2.33 0.14 7.87
CA ILE A 222 -1.83 1.26 7.05
C ILE A 222 -0.35 1.50 7.34
N LEU A 223 0.03 1.51 8.61
CA LEU A 223 1.42 1.67 9.03
C LEU A 223 2.30 0.49 8.58
N ALA A 224 1.78 -0.73 8.61
CA ALA A 224 2.48 -1.91 8.10
C ALA A 224 2.76 -1.80 6.59
N GLN A 225 1.75 -1.42 5.80
CA GLN A 225 1.92 -1.19 4.35
C GLN A 225 2.97 -0.10 4.07
N ASN A 226 2.90 1.03 4.78
CA ASN A 226 3.84 2.13 4.59
C ASN A 226 5.28 1.75 4.99
N THR A 227 5.44 1.06 6.12
CA THR A 227 6.74 0.58 6.59
C THR A 227 7.35 -0.39 5.57
N TYR A 228 6.56 -1.33 5.06
CA TYR A 228 7.03 -2.27 4.03
C TYR A 228 7.38 -1.57 2.72
N ALA A 229 6.57 -0.60 2.26
CA ALA A 229 6.89 0.19 1.07
C ALA A 229 8.22 0.93 1.22
N THR A 230 8.50 1.46 2.42
CA THR A 230 9.77 2.11 2.74
C THR A 230 10.94 1.12 2.71
N ILE A 231 10.75 -0.12 3.20
CA ILE A 231 11.75 -1.20 3.09
C ILE A 231 12.09 -1.45 1.62
N VAL A 232 11.09 -1.61 0.75
CA VAL A 232 11.30 -1.84 -0.69
C VAL A 232 12.12 -0.72 -1.33
N LEU A 233 11.75 0.53 -1.03
CA LEU A 233 12.47 1.69 -1.52
C LEU A 233 13.92 1.74 -0.99
N ASN A 234 14.13 1.41 0.28
CA ASN A 234 15.47 1.37 0.87
C ASN A 234 16.35 0.26 0.27
N ARG A 235 15.78 -0.88 -0.09
CA ARG A 235 16.52 -1.93 -0.82
C ARG A 235 17.01 -1.40 -2.17
N PHE A 236 16.15 -0.70 -2.92
CA PHE A 236 16.56 -0.04 -4.17
C PHE A 236 17.66 1.00 -3.93
N ARG A 237 17.47 1.90 -2.94
CA ARG A 237 18.46 2.93 -2.60
C ARG A 237 19.81 2.33 -2.24
N THR A 238 19.84 1.35 -1.34
CA THR A 238 21.08 0.69 -0.91
C THR A 238 21.76 -0.05 -2.07
N LYS A 239 20.99 -0.72 -2.94
CA LYS A 239 21.50 -1.36 -4.16
C LYS A 239 22.23 -0.37 -5.07
N HIS A 240 21.77 0.88 -5.14
CA HIS A 240 22.38 1.94 -5.94
C HIS A 240 23.37 2.81 -5.16
N GLY A 241 23.82 2.39 -3.98
CA GLY A 241 24.81 3.10 -3.18
C GLY A 241 24.30 4.37 -2.50
N LEU A 242 22.98 4.49 -2.36
CA LEU A 242 22.33 5.63 -1.70
C LEU A 242 21.98 5.27 -0.25
N PRO A 243 22.03 6.24 0.68
CA PRO A 243 21.66 5.98 2.07
C PRO A 243 20.17 5.62 2.18
N PRO A 244 19.80 4.64 3.03
CA PRO A 244 18.39 4.33 3.27
C PRO A 244 17.69 5.52 3.95
N MET A 245 16.37 5.60 3.80
CA MET A 245 15.53 6.61 4.44
C MET A 245 14.86 6.07 5.69
N GLU A 246 14.61 6.93 6.66
CA GLU A 246 13.83 6.59 7.84
C GLU A 246 12.36 6.34 7.47
N CYS A 247 11.70 5.43 8.18
CA CYS A 247 10.23 5.34 8.15
C CYS A 247 9.62 6.36 9.12
N HIS A 248 8.29 6.52 9.07
CA HIS A 248 7.56 7.39 10.00
C HIS A 248 7.93 7.10 11.46
N GLN A 249 8.30 8.14 12.23
CA GLN A 249 8.85 7.98 13.58
C GLN A 249 7.79 7.89 14.69
N ASN A 250 6.74 8.71 14.62
CA ASN A 250 5.83 8.89 15.75
C ASN A 250 4.79 7.77 15.81
N GLY A 251 4.83 6.96 16.88
CA GLY A 251 3.85 5.88 17.08
C GLY A 251 4.01 4.69 16.13
N ASN A 252 5.12 4.60 15.39
CA ASN A 252 5.36 3.46 14.53
C ASN A 252 5.76 2.22 15.33
N MET A 253 4.82 1.30 15.51
CA MET A 253 5.06 0.05 16.25
C MET A 253 6.09 -0.90 15.62
N PHE A 254 6.45 -0.69 14.35
CA PHE A 254 7.45 -1.49 13.64
C PHE A 254 8.85 -0.83 13.65
N MET A 255 9.00 0.31 14.32
CA MET A 255 10.22 1.13 14.26
C MET A 255 11.47 0.36 14.73
N THR A 256 11.38 -0.37 15.84
CA THR A 256 12.52 -1.15 16.35
C THR A 256 13.01 -2.17 15.32
N SER A 257 12.07 -2.90 14.71
CA SER A 257 12.34 -3.86 13.66
C SER A 257 12.89 -3.21 12.39
N PHE A 258 12.34 -2.06 12.00
CA PHE A 258 12.82 -1.28 10.86
C PHE A 258 14.26 -0.78 11.06
N ASN A 259 14.56 -0.19 12.22
CA ASN A 259 15.90 0.32 12.54
C ASN A 259 16.96 -0.78 12.62
N SER A 260 16.56 -2.03 12.92
CA SER A 260 17.46 -3.17 12.86
C SER A 260 17.92 -3.49 11.43
N LEU A 261 17.08 -3.21 10.42
CA LEU A 261 17.42 -3.36 9.00
C LEU A 261 18.22 -2.18 8.48
N TYR A 262 17.90 -0.96 8.92
CA TYR A 262 18.49 0.28 8.41
C TYR A 262 18.99 1.18 9.55
N PRO A 263 20.08 0.79 10.26
CA PRO A 263 20.56 1.54 11.42
C PRO A 263 21.12 2.93 11.08
N ASN A 264 21.43 3.18 9.80
CA ASN A 264 21.96 4.45 9.29
C ASN A 264 20.96 5.13 8.33
N ALA A 265 19.66 4.88 8.53
CA ALA A 265 18.62 5.57 7.79
C ALA A 265 18.71 7.09 8.06
N VAL A 266 18.53 7.89 7.02
CA VAL A 266 18.53 9.36 7.10
C VAL A 266 17.13 9.92 6.97
N SER A 267 16.87 11.06 7.62
CA SER A 267 15.56 11.68 7.53
C SER A 267 15.29 12.21 6.10
N PRO A 268 14.04 12.20 5.61
CA PRO A 268 13.69 12.81 4.33
C PRO A 268 14.08 14.29 4.22
N TYR A 269 14.09 15.01 5.35
CA TYR A 269 14.52 16.41 5.40
C TYR A 269 16.03 16.56 5.11
N GLU A 270 16.87 15.74 5.75
CA GLU A 270 18.31 15.72 5.47
C GLU A 270 18.60 15.44 3.99
N LEU A 271 17.85 14.54 3.38
CA LEU A 271 17.96 14.24 1.95
C LEU A 271 17.60 15.43 1.07
N GLN A 272 16.52 16.14 1.39
CA GLN A 272 16.14 17.35 0.67
C GLN A 272 17.23 18.43 0.76
N GLU A 273 17.83 18.61 1.93
CA GLU A 273 18.91 19.59 2.11
C GLU A 273 20.18 19.20 1.33
N ARG A 274 20.54 17.91 1.26
CA ARG A 274 21.64 17.42 0.40
C ARG A 274 21.37 17.72 -1.08
N VAL A 275 20.17 17.42 -1.56
CA VAL A 275 19.77 17.68 -2.96
C VAL A 275 19.80 19.17 -3.29
N LYS A 276 19.31 20.03 -2.38
CA LYS A 276 19.39 21.50 -2.55
C LYS A 276 20.84 21.97 -2.62
N ALA A 277 21.70 21.46 -1.73
CA ALA A 277 23.12 21.81 -1.72
C ALA A 277 23.83 21.39 -3.03
N GLU A 278 23.55 20.20 -3.55
CA GLU A 278 24.09 19.73 -4.85
C GLU A 278 23.62 20.59 -6.02
N ARG A 279 22.35 21.04 -6.03
CA ARG A 279 21.80 21.92 -7.08
C ARG A 279 22.42 23.31 -7.04
N GLY A 280 22.74 23.84 -5.86
CA GLY A 280 23.37 25.16 -5.71
C GLY A 280 24.84 25.21 -6.13
N GLN A 281 25.49 24.06 -6.34
CA GLN A 281 26.88 23.96 -6.78
C GLN A 281 27.05 23.85 -8.31
N LYS A 282 25.96 23.65 -9.06
CA LYS A 282 25.95 23.59 -10.53
C LYS A 282 25.60 24.95 -11.13
#